data_AF-E0S1C8-F1
#
_entry.id   AF-E0S1C8-F1
#
_cell.length_a   1.000
_cell.length_b   1.000
_cell.length_c   1.000
_cell.angle_alpha   90.00
_cell.angle_beta   90.00
_cell.angle_gamma   90.00
#
_symmetry.space_group_name_H-M   'P 1'
#
loop_
_entity.id
_entity.type
_entity.pdbx_description
1 polymer ?
#
loop_
_entity_poly.entity_id
_entity_poly.type
_entity_poly.pdbx_seq_one_letter_code
_entity_poly.pdbx_strand_id
1 'polypeptide(L)'
;MGLVFYEKNREDIMKIYFARHGQTDWNILRKVQGTTDIPLNETGMLQANELCQYLQDNHISFAKIYTSYQIRARQTAQIIDWHFHTGFEVVNGLEEMNLGLFEALDNILEQYDTSSDQNLLIISHGAVIMTLIAMNNNIPFEQSHTIAVENARPIEFTIEELYEIKRRLN
;
A
#
# COMPACT_ATOMS: atom_id res chain seq x y z
N MET A 1 -19.40 17.99 10.44
CA MET A 1 -18.31 17.08 10.04
C MET A 1 -18.60 15.76 10.73
N GLY A 2 -19.33 14.87 10.06
CA GLY A 2 -19.81 13.63 10.68
C GLY A 2 -18.66 12.64 10.79
N LEU A 3 -18.36 12.20 12.01
CA LEU A 3 -17.60 10.98 12.23
C LEU A 3 -18.42 9.83 11.62
N VAL A 4 -17.93 9.23 10.54
CA VAL A 4 -18.45 7.97 10.05
C VAL A 4 -17.99 6.93 11.07
N PHE A 5 -18.89 6.54 11.97
CA PHE A 5 -18.68 5.39 12.82
C PHE A 5 -18.83 4.17 11.91
N TYR A 6 -17.71 3.50 11.65
CA TYR A 6 -17.71 2.14 11.10
C TYR A 6 -18.57 1.27 12.03
N GLU A 7 -19.79 0.91 11.60
CA GLU A 7 -20.67 0.06 12.38
C GLU A 7 -20.18 -1.39 12.28
N LYS A 8 -19.68 -1.89 13.41
CA LYS A 8 -19.14 -3.24 13.72
C LYS A 8 -20.06 -4.45 13.40
N ASN A 9 -21.08 -4.28 12.57
CA ASN A 9 -22.15 -5.27 12.38
C ASN A 9 -21.91 -6.27 11.22
N ARG A 10 -20.77 -6.21 10.52
CA ARG A 10 -20.39 -7.22 9.50
C ARG A 10 -18.95 -7.68 9.71
N GLU A 11 -18.69 -8.96 9.48
CA GLU A 11 -17.30 -9.46 9.40
C GLU A 11 -16.71 -9.00 8.07
N ASP A 12 -15.72 -8.11 8.12
CA ASP A 12 -14.96 -7.71 6.94
C ASP A 12 -14.10 -8.88 6.46
N ILE A 13 -14.40 -9.33 5.24
CA ILE A 13 -13.65 -10.41 4.58
C ILE A 13 -12.53 -9.80 3.71
N MET A 14 -12.75 -8.61 3.17
CA MET A 14 -11.81 -7.88 2.32
C MET A 14 -10.46 -7.68 3.02
N LYS A 15 -9.38 -7.95 2.29
CA LYS A 15 -8.01 -7.61 2.69
C LYS A 15 -7.47 -6.45 1.90
N ILE A 16 -6.58 -5.69 2.53
CA ILE A 16 -5.83 -4.61 1.90
C ILE A 16 -4.36 -5.02 1.84
N TYR A 17 -3.84 -5.15 0.64
CA TYR A 17 -2.43 -5.45 0.40
C TYR A 17 -1.68 -4.16 0.14
N PHE A 18 -0.59 -3.93 0.86
CA PHE A 18 0.35 -2.85 0.57
C PHE A 18 1.62 -3.43 -0.03
N ALA A 19 2.11 -2.82 -1.10
CA ALA A 19 3.44 -3.11 -1.62
C ALA A 19 4.22 -1.82 -1.83
N ARG A 20 5.50 -1.84 -1.45
CA ARG A 20 6.41 -0.76 -1.82
C ARG A 20 6.66 -0.82 -3.32
N HIS A 21 6.75 0.33 -3.98
CA HIS A 21 7.21 0.40 -5.38
C HIS A 21 8.51 -0.41 -5.61
N GLY A 22 8.76 -0.83 -6.86
CA GLY A 22 10.00 -1.50 -7.26
C GLY A 22 11.26 -0.64 -7.05
N GLN A 23 12.45 -1.23 -7.10
CA GLN A 23 13.71 -0.52 -6.92
C GLN A 23 13.91 0.64 -7.91
N THR A 24 14.51 1.73 -7.42
CA THR A 24 15.06 2.83 -8.22
C THR A 24 16.56 2.99 -7.96
N ASP A 25 17.25 3.75 -8.81
CA ASP A 25 18.69 4.00 -8.63
C ASP A 25 19.01 4.69 -7.29
N TRP A 26 18.07 5.49 -6.77
CA TRP A 26 18.24 6.14 -5.48
C TRP A 26 18.12 5.17 -4.30
N ASN A 27 17.41 4.05 -4.46
CA ASN A 27 17.44 2.99 -3.46
C ASN A 27 18.83 2.37 -3.35
N ILE A 28 19.49 2.10 -4.48
CA ILE A 28 20.87 1.56 -4.51
C ILE A 28 21.84 2.56 -3.86
N LEU A 29 21.72 3.84 -4.21
CA LEU A 29 22.56 4.91 -3.67
C LEU A 29 22.21 5.30 -2.22
N ARG A 30 21.23 4.64 -1.60
CA ARG A 30 20.71 4.95 -0.26
C ARG A 30 20.36 6.43 -0.07
N LYS A 31 19.82 7.06 -1.11
CA LYS A 31 19.36 8.45 -1.08
C LYS A 31 17.90 8.52 -0.67
N VAL A 32 17.57 9.51 0.15
CA VAL A 32 16.17 9.86 0.47
C VAL A 32 15.53 10.44 -0.79
N GLN A 33 14.45 9.80 -1.27
CA GLN A 33 13.73 10.26 -2.48
C GLN A 33 12.73 11.36 -2.14
N GLY A 34 11.99 11.21 -1.05
CA GLY A 34 10.90 12.12 -0.69
C GLY A 34 9.93 12.27 -1.86
N THR A 35 9.69 13.51 -2.27
CA THR A 35 8.81 13.87 -3.40
C THR A 35 9.53 13.86 -4.76
N THR A 36 10.84 13.58 -4.79
CA THR A 36 11.60 13.54 -6.04
C THR A 36 11.13 12.38 -6.91
N ASP A 37 10.87 12.66 -8.19
CA ASP A 37 10.28 11.71 -9.11
C ASP A 37 11.38 10.92 -9.84
N ILE A 38 11.84 9.83 -9.21
CA ILE A 38 12.82 8.90 -9.77
C ILE A 38 12.07 7.67 -10.30
N PRO A 39 12.26 7.25 -11.56
CA PRO A 39 11.61 6.06 -12.12
C PRO A 39 12.19 4.76 -11.57
N LEU A 40 11.46 3.67 -11.81
CA LEU A 40 11.98 2.32 -11.62
C LEU A 40 13.22 2.10 -12.49
N ASN A 41 14.18 1.34 -11.96
CA ASN A 41 15.26 0.78 -12.76
C ASN A 41 14.88 -0.63 -13.25
N GLU A 42 15.76 -1.29 -14.01
CA GLU A 42 15.52 -2.64 -14.54
C GLU A 42 15.17 -3.65 -13.44
N THR A 43 15.90 -3.61 -12.32
CA THR A 43 15.59 -4.44 -11.14
C THR A 43 14.19 -4.15 -10.60
N GLY A 44 13.79 -2.88 -10.52
CA GLY A 44 12.44 -2.50 -10.08
C GLY A 44 11.33 -2.99 -11.00
N MET A 45 11.58 -2.98 -12.32
CA MET A 45 10.65 -3.55 -13.30
C MET A 45 10.53 -5.07 -13.13
N LEU A 46 11.64 -5.78 -12.90
CA LEU A 46 11.64 -7.22 -12.62
C LEU A 46 10.88 -7.54 -11.34
N GLN A 47 11.16 -6.80 -10.26
CA GLN A 47 10.47 -6.93 -8.97
C GLN A 47 8.95 -6.75 -9.09
N ALA A 48 8.48 -5.78 -9.90
CA ALA A 48 7.05 -5.62 -10.15
C ALA A 48 6.43 -6.82 -10.88
N ASN A 49 7.16 -7.46 -11.80
CA ASN A 49 6.70 -8.69 -12.45
C ASN A 49 6.73 -9.89 -11.50
N GLU A 50 7.75 -10.00 -10.64
CA GLU A 50 7.82 -11.04 -9.60
C GLU A 50 6.66 -10.91 -8.60
N LEU A 51 6.26 -9.67 -8.26
CA LEU A 51 5.07 -9.43 -7.47
C LEU A 51 3.82 -9.96 -8.19
N CYS A 52 3.68 -9.76 -9.50
CA CYS A 52 2.55 -10.30 -10.26
C CYS A 52 2.51 -11.83 -10.19
N GLN A 53 3.66 -12.47 -10.39
CA GLN A 53 3.78 -13.92 -10.31
C GLN A 53 3.38 -14.42 -8.92
N TYR A 54 3.90 -13.79 -7.86
CA TYR A 54 3.54 -14.13 -6.48
C TYR A 54 2.03 -14.03 -6.24
N LEU A 55 1.40 -12.96 -6.70
CA LEU A 55 -0.03 -12.75 -6.52
C LEU A 55 -0.87 -13.80 -7.27
N GLN A 56 -0.46 -14.17 -8.49
CA GLN A 56 -1.11 -15.21 -9.29
C GLN A 56 -0.96 -16.60 -8.66
N ASP A 57 0.27 -16.96 -8.23
CA ASP A 57 0.58 -18.26 -7.63
C ASP A 57 -0.17 -18.50 -6.32
N ASN A 58 -0.50 -17.42 -5.59
CA ASN A 58 -1.26 -17.47 -4.35
C ASN A 58 -2.76 -17.21 -4.56
N HIS A 59 -3.24 -17.13 -5.81
CA HIS A 59 -4.64 -16.88 -6.15
C HIS A 59 -5.22 -15.61 -5.52
N ILE A 60 -4.41 -14.55 -5.39
CA ILE A 60 -4.83 -13.28 -4.80
C ILE A 60 -5.39 -12.40 -5.93
N SER A 61 -6.70 -12.17 -5.90
CA SER A 61 -7.41 -11.26 -6.80
C SER A 61 -7.69 -9.90 -6.15
N PHE A 62 -7.80 -8.86 -6.98
CA PHE A 62 -8.09 -7.51 -6.54
C PHE A 62 -9.26 -6.90 -7.31
N ALA A 63 -10.09 -6.11 -6.64
CA ALA A 63 -11.06 -5.24 -7.32
C ALA A 63 -10.37 -4.04 -7.98
N LYS A 64 -9.34 -3.48 -7.32
CA LYS A 64 -8.65 -2.27 -7.78
C LYS A 64 -7.23 -2.15 -7.25
N ILE A 65 -6.40 -1.44 -8.01
CA ILE A 65 -5.07 -1.01 -7.58
C ILE A 65 -5.11 0.50 -7.31
N TYR A 66 -4.55 0.92 -6.17
CA TYR A 66 -4.37 2.31 -5.82
C TYR A 66 -2.89 2.64 -5.69
N THR A 67 -2.50 3.87 -6.01
CA THR A 67 -1.10 4.27 -5.92
C THR A 67 -0.94 5.75 -5.62
N SER A 68 0.20 6.12 -5.04
CA SER A 68 0.62 7.52 -4.95
C SER A 68 0.94 8.12 -6.33
N TYR A 69 1.07 9.44 -6.43
CA TYR A 69 1.37 10.10 -7.70
C TYR A 69 2.81 9.90 -8.22
N GLN A 70 3.75 9.45 -7.38
CA GLN A 70 5.15 9.28 -7.78
C GLN A 70 5.30 8.23 -8.88
N ILE A 71 6.09 8.54 -9.91
CA ILE A 71 6.25 7.73 -11.13
C ILE A 71 6.70 6.30 -10.82
N ARG A 72 7.59 6.08 -9.85
CA ARG A 72 8.00 4.73 -9.40
C ARG A 72 6.82 3.87 -8.93
N ALA A 73 5.90 4.47 -8.18
CA ALA A 73 4.71 3.78 -7.67
C ALA A 73 3.72 3.53 -8.81
N ARG A 74 3.48 4.54 -9.67
CA ARG A 74 2.63 4.41 -10.87
C ARG A 74 3.16 3.37 -11.86
N GLN A 75 4.46 3.33 -12.11
CA GLN A 75 5.08 2.33 -13.00
C GLN A 75 4.91 0.92 -12.43
N THR A 76 5.09 0.74 -11.13
CA THR A 76 4.84 -0.55 -10.46
C THR A 76 3.36 -0.95 -10.61
N ALA A 77 2.43 -0.03 -10.33
CA ALA A 77 1.00 -0.28 -10.47
C ALA A 77 0.60 -0.60 -11.92
N GLN A 78 1.17 0.11 -12.90
CA GLN A 78 0.91 -0.11 -14.32
C GLN A 78 1.37 -1.51 -14.78
N ILE A 79 2.53 -1.98 -14.31
CA ILE A 79 3.01 -3.33 -14.61
C ILE A 79 2.04 -4.37 -14.06
N ILE A 80 1.57 -4.19 -12.83
CA ILE A 80 0.62 -5.11 -12.21
C ILE A 80 -0.72 -5.08 -12.93
N ASP A 81 -1.22 -3.89 -13.28
CA ASP A 81 -2.47 -3.74 -14.03
C ASP A 81 -2.42 -4.42 -15.41
N TRP A 82 -1.27 -4.47 -16.08
CA TRP A 82 -1.12 -5.23 -17.32
C TRP A 82 -1.39 -6.72 -17.17
N HIS A 83 -1.20 -7.30 -15.98
CA HIS A 83 -1.46 -8.71 -15.71
C HIS A 83 -2.86 -8.97 -15.14
N PHE A 84 -3.40 -8.04 -14.35
CA PHE A 84 -4.66 -8.23 -13.63
C PHE A 84 -5.87 -7.52 -14.28
N HIS A 85 -5.65 -6.52 -15.13
CA HIS A 85 -6.68 -5.78 -15.87
C HIS A 85 -7.77 -5.15 -14.98
N THR A 86 -7.40 -4.65 -13.80
CA THR A 86 -8.32 -4.03 -12.83
C THR A 86 -8.43 -2.50 -13.01
N GLY A 87 -7.48 -1.92 -13.74
CA GLY A 87 -7.17 -0.50 -13.76
C GLY A 87 -6.54 -0.04 -12.43
N PHE A 88 -5.73 1.01 -12.49
CA PHE A 88 -5.20 1.65 -11.28
C PHE A 88 -5.64 3.12 -11.16
N GLU A 89 -5.74 3.59 -9.91
CA GLU A 89 -6.10 4.97 -9.59
C GLU A 89 -5.00 5.64 -8.74
N VAL A 90 -4.75 6.91 -9.03
CA VAL A 90 -3.80 7.73 -8.28
C VAL A 90 -4.55 8.46 -7.16
N VAL A 91 -4.14 8.25 -5.91
CA VAL A 91 -4.78 8.83 -4.73
C VAL A 91 -3.75 9.57 -3.88
N ASN A 92 -4.11 10.79 -3.47
CA ASN A 92 -3.30 11.60 -2.56
C ASN A 92 -3.35 11.01 -1.15
N GLY A 93 -2.25 11.13 -0.40
CA GLY A 93 -2.15 10.56 0.96
C GLY A 93 -1.36 9.26 1.02
N LEU A 94 -1.07 8.65 -0.13
CA LEU A 94 -0.30 7.40 -0.24
C LEU A 94 1.21 7.62 -0.42
N GLU A 95 1.70 8.86 -0.31
CA GLU A 95 3.11 9.24 -0.54
C GLU A 95 4.03 8.90 0.65
N GLU A 96 5.34 8.89 0.41
CA GLU A 96 6.37 8.42 1.36
C GLU A 96 6.39 9.10 2.74
N MET A 97 5.87 10.31 2.91
CA MET A 97 5.85 11.02 4.20
C MET A 97 4.57 11.83 4.37
N ASN A 98 3.41 11.19 4.22
CA ASN A 98 2.12 11.85 4.39
C ASN A 98 1.35 11.29 5.60
N LEU A 99 0.78 12.18 6.40
CA LEU A 99 -0.17 11.84 7.47
C LEU A 99 -1.56 11.47 6.91
N GLY A 100 -1.80 11.76 5.63
CA GLY A 100 -3.07 11.57 4.92
C GLY A 100 -3.42 10.12 4.54
N LEU A 101 -2.66 9.13 5.01
CA LEU A 101 -2.88 7.72 4.67
C LEU A 101 -4.28 7.27 5.07
N PHE A 102 -4.71 7.59 6.28
CA PHE A 102 -5.99 7.10 6.80
C PHE A 102 -7.17 7.84 6.18
N GLU A 103 -7.02 9.12 5.86
CA GLU A 103 -8.00 9.86 5.07
C GLU A 103 -8.12 9.27 3.65
N ALA A 104 -7.00 8.88 3.03
CA ALA A 104 -7.03 8.19 1.74
C ALA A 104 -7.72 6.83 1.84
N LEU A 105 -7.41 6.04 2.87
CA LEU A 105 -8.04 4.74 3.10
C LEU A 105 -9.53 4.86 3.38
N ASP A 106 -9.97 5.83 4.19
CA ASP A 106 -11.40 6.06 4.44
C ASP A 106 -12.13 6.34 3.11
N ASN A 107 -11.61 7.29 2.31
CA ASN A 107 -12.21 7.66 1.01
C ASN A 107 -12.23 6.48 0.01
N ILE A 108 -11.23 5.59 0.06
CA ILE A 108 -11.20 4.38 -0.77
C ILE A 108 -12.26 3.40 -0.28
N LEU A 109 -12.27 3.07 1.01
CA LEU A 109 -13.13 2.04 1.59
C LEU A 109 -14.62 2.40 1.55
N GLU A 110 -14.96 3.70 1.57
CA GLU A 110 -16.34 4.19 1.38
C GLU A 110 -16.96 3.74 0.03
N GLN A 111 -16.15 3.32 -0.93
CA GLN A 111 -16.60 2.91 -2.27
C GLN A 111 -16.91 1.41 -2.38
N TYR A 112 -16.62 0.61 -1.34
CA TYR A 112 -16.70 -0.85 -1.40
C TYR A 112 -17.58 -1.47 -0.31
N ASP A 113 -18.19 -2.62 -0.63
CA ASP A 113 -18.74 -3.52 0.39
C ASP A 113 -17.60 -4.37 0.96
N THR A 114 -17.15 -4.02 2.16
CA THR A 114 -16.01 -4.64 2.85
C THR A 114 -16.28 -6.08 3.29
N SER A 115 -17.54 -6.53 3.23
CA SER A 115 -17.92 -7.93 3.40
C SER A 115 -17.70 -8.80 2.14
N SER A 116 -17.26 -8.21 1.02
CA SER A 116 -16.89 -8.97 -0.18
C SER A 116 -15.48 -9.59 -0.07
N ASP A 117 -15.22 -10.61 -0.89
CA ASP A 117 -13.91 -11.27 -0.99
C ASP A 117 -12.93 -10.56 -1.95
N GLN A 118 -13.31 -9.37 -2.43
CA GLN A 118 -12.54 -8.61 -3.40
C GLN A 118 -11.51 -7.73 -2.69
N ASN A 119 -10.23 -8.13 -2.74
CA ASN A 119 -9.16 -7.40 -2.06
C ASN A 119 -8.79 -6.10 -2.79
N LEU A 120 -8.05 -5.22 -2.12
CA LEU A 120 -7.43 -4.04 -2.73
C LEU A 120 -5.90 -4.15 -2.68
N LEU A 121 -5.23 -3.62 -3.70
CA LEU A 121 -3.77 -3.49 -3.72
C LEU A 121 -3.38 -2.02 -3.71
N ILE A 122 -2.51 -1.63 -2.79
CA ILE A 122 -2.00 -0.27 -2.64
C ILE A 122 -0.49 -0.27 -2.88
N ILE A 123 -0.06 0.40 -3.95
CA ILE A 123 1.34 0.63 -4.25
C ILE A 123 1.80 1.96 -3.64
N SER A 124 2.60 1.87 -2.60
CA SER A 124 3.08 3.01 -1.81
C SER A 124 4.61 2.91 -1.61
N HIS A 125 5.10 3.38 -0.47
CA HIS A 125 6.52 3.65 -0.21
C HIS A 125 6.98 3.02 1.10
N GLY A 126 8.30 3.03 1.32
CA GLY A 126 8.92 2.37 2.45
C GLY A 126 8.40 2.89 3.79
N ALA A 127 8.44 4.20 4.01
CA ALA A 127 8.09 4.78 5.31
C ALA A 127 6.61 4.61 5.71
N VAL A 128 5.68 4.64 4.74
CA VAL A 128 4.26 4.33 4.97
C VAL A 128 4.11 2.90 5.48
N ILE A 129 4.69 1.95 4.76
CA ILE A 129 4.57 0.53 5.07
C ILE A 129 5.32 0.17 6.36
N MET A 130 6.49 0.75 6.61
CA MET A 130 7.23 0.63 7.87
C MET A 130 6.37 1.06 9.05
N THR A 131 5.64 2.17 8.90
CA THR A 131 4.75 2.70 9.95
C THR A 131 3.60 1.74 10.22
N LEU A 132 2.93 1.24 9.16
CA LEU A 132 1.86 0.26 9.31
C LEU A 132 2.34 -1.02 10.01
N ILE A 133 3.47 -1.60 9.58
CA ILE A 133 4.05 -2.79 10.21
C ILE A 133 4.40 -2.51 11.67
N ALA A 134 5.11 -1.41 11.95
CA ALA A 134 5.54 -1.08 13.30
C ALA A 134 4.33 -0.97 14.23
N MET A 135 3.32 -0.19 13.83
CA MET A 135 2.13 0.01 14.64
C MET A 135 1.32 -1.28 14.83
N ASN A 136 1.20 -2.11 13.80
CA ASN A 136 0.51 -3.41 13.91
C ASN A 136 1.21 -4.34 14.91
N ASN A 137 2.55 -4.27 14.98
CA ASN A 137 3.37 -5.08 15.87
C ASN A 137 3.62 -4.42 17.25
N ASN A 138 2.92 -3.34 17.59
CA ASN A 138 3.11 -2.58 18.84
C ASN A 138 4.53 -2.02 19.03
N ILE A 139 5.23 -1.76 17.92
CA ILE A 139 6.56 -1.14 17.93
C ILE A 139 6.35 0.39 17.93
N PRO A 140 7.01 1.15 18.83
CA PRO A 140 6.86 2.60 18.88
C PRO A 140 7.20 3.28 17.55
N PHE A 141 6.50 4.38 17.24
CA PHE A 141 6.60 5.03 15.93
C PHE A 141 8.02 5.52 15.63
N GLU A 142 8.72 6.02 16.65
CA GLU A 142 10.12 6.44 16.56
C GLU A 142 11.07 5.30 16.18
N GLN A 143 10.66 4.03 16.36
CA GLN A 143 11.43 2.84 15.99
C GLN A 143 11.02 2.25 14.63
N SER A 144 10.02 2.81 13.95
CA SER A 144 9.52 2.31 12.64
C SER A 144 10.62 2.22 11.58
N HIS A 145 11.60 3.11 11.61
CA HIS A 145 12.76 3.12 10.70
C HIS A 145 13.66 1.87 10.81
N THR A 146 13.50 1.05 11.86
CA THR A 146 14.22 -0.21 12.03
C THR A 146 13.59 -1.37 11.25
N ILE A 147 12.35 -1.19 10.76
CA ILE A 147 11.62 -2.20 10.01
C ILE A 147 12.15 -2.25 8.57
N ALA A 148 12.57 -3.43 8.15
CA ALA A 148 12.93 -3.66 6.76
C ALA A 148 11.67 -3.84 5.90
N VAL A 149 11.58 -3.09 4.80
CA VAL A 149 10.52 -3.22 3.80
C VAL A 149 11.16 -3.43 2.43
N GLU A 150 11.02 -4.64 1.92
CA GLU A 150 11.47 -5.01 0.58
C GLU A 150 10.64 -4.31 -0.50
N ASN A 151 11.29 -4.03 -1.64
CA ASN A 151 10.60 -3.50 -2.81
C ASN A 151 9.70 -4.58 -3.42
N ALA A 152 8.50 -4.20 -3.87
CA ALA A 152 7.52 -5.07 -4.54
C ALA A 152 7.17 -6.38 -3.79
N ARG A 153 7.23 -6.37 -2.46
CA ARG A 153 6.69 -7.46 -1.63
C ARG A 153 5.34 -7.04 -1.05
N PRO A 154 4.27 -7.84 -1.19
CA PRO A 154 2.96 -7.47 -0.66
C PRO A 154 2.91 -7.80 0.84
N ILE A 155 2.25 -6.93 1.60
CA ILE A 155 1.97 -7.07 3.02
C ILE A 155 0.47 -6.92 3.20
N GLU A 156 -0.13 -7.93 3.78
CA GLU A 156 -1.57 -7.99 4.00
C GLU A 156 -1.94 -7.29 5.32
N PHE A 157 -3.04 -6.55 5.29
CA PHE A 157 -3.72 -6.05 6.47
C PHE A 157 -5.22 -6.31 6.36
N THR A 158 -5.83 -6.65 7.47
CA THR A 158 -7.27 -6.59 7.66
C THR A 158 -7.72 -5.14 7.86
N ILE A 159 -8.99 -4.86 7.61
CA ILE A 159 -9.56 -3.54 7.85
C ILE A 159 -9.53 -3.20 9.35
N GLU A 160 -9.77 -4.17 10.23
CA GLU A 160 -9.66 -3.97 11.69
C GLU A 160 -8.24 -3.59 12.12
N GLU A 161 -7.21 -4.24 11.60
CA GLU A 161 -5.82 -3.87 11.88
C GLU A 161 -5.52 -2.43 11.45
N LEU A 162 -5.98 -2.01 10.27
CA LEU A 162 -5.80 -0.63 9.81
C LEU A 162 -6.53 0.38 10.71
N TYR A 163 -7.73 0.06 11.19
CA TYR A 163 -8.44 0.91 12.14
C TYR A 163 -7.79 0.95 13.52
N GLU A 164 -7.24 -0.17 14.00
CA GLU A 164 -6.45 -0.21 15.23
C GLU A 164 -5.21 0.66 15.14
N ILE A 165 -4.49 0.58 14.03
CA ILE A 165 -3.32 1.44 13.77
C ILE A 165 -3.75 2.90 13.77
N LYS A 166 -4.81 3.26 13.05
CA LYS A 166 -5.35 4.63 13.02
C LYS A 166 -5.67 5.16 14.41
N ARG A 167 -6.30 4.34 15.26
CA ARG A 167 -6.63 4.69 16.65
C ARG A 167 -5.39 4.95 17.53
N ARG A 168 -4.24 4.36 17.21
CA ARG A 168 -2.99 4.54 17.97
C ARG A 168 -2.20 5.77 17.53
N LEU A 169 -2.40 6.23 16.31
CA LEU A 169 -1.69 7.38 15.74
C LEU A 169 -2.40 8.72 15.98
N ASN A 170 -3.68 8.69 16.37
CA ASN A 170 -4.48 9.84 16.79
C ASN A 170 -4.45 10.04 18.31
#